data_AF-D7M6W7-F1
#
_entry.id   AF-D7M6W7-F1
#
_cell.length_a   1.000
_cell.length_b   1.000
_cell.length_c   1.000
_cell.angle_alpha   90.00
_cell.angle_beta   90.00
_cell.angle_gamma   90.00
#
_symmetry.space_group_name_H-M   'P 1'
#
loop_
_entity.id
_entity.type
_entity.pdbx_description
1 polymer ?
#
loop_
_entity_poly.entity_id
_entity_poly.type
_entity_poly.pdbx_seq_one_letter_code
_entity_poly.pdbx_strand_id
1 'polypeptide(L)'
;MKKEEVSIAELYDYISKANEQTQDAEFFCNAYVVGVLQRNGWTYRSCKDCGRNLEKRTTLLRCKSCVTPNEEGILRYRVELDVHDGEHGTTFVILDKEMRKLTNKTATTIMDEKGNKGNNNILPTCLSDLAGKHFRFQIRVSPLNYTPKNQNFMVSNISYKNFDEGWSTFEEQNPIKKPTTTSTIS
;
A
#
# COMPACT_ATOMS: atom_id res chain seq x y z
N MET A 1 20.51 14.28 -2.83
CA MET A 1 20.38 13.44 -4.04
C MET A 1 19.01 13.69 -4.64
N LYS A 2 18.92 14.15 -5.89
CA LYS A 2 17.64 14.35 -6.59
C LYS A 2 17.12 12.97 -6.99
N LYS A 3 15.87 12.65 -6.63
CA LYS A 3 15.23 11.38 -7.01
C LYS A 3 14.57 11.56 -8.37
N GLU A 4 14.71 10.56 -9.22
CA GLU A 4 14.15 10.54 -10.56
C GLU A 4 12.65 10.19 -10.51
N GLU A 5 11.88 10.76 -11.42
CA GLU A 5 10.47 10.40 -11.62
C GLU A 5 10.37 9.40 -12.77
N VAL A 6 9.72 8.26 -12.51
CA VAL A 6 9.66 7.10 -13.41
C VAL A 6 8.24 6.51 -13.48
N SER A 7 7.95 5.86 -14.59
CA SER A 7 6.76 5.03 -14.83
C SER A 7 6.85 3.67 -14.13
N ILE A 8 5.72 2.96 -14.06
CA ILE A 8 5.68 1.58 -13.57
C ILE A 8 6.47 0.65 -14.50
N ALA A 9 6.45 0.88 -15.82
CA ALA A 9 7.26 0.12 -16.77
C ALA A 9 8.76 0.26 -16.50
N GLU A 10 9.24 1.47 -16.24
CA GLU A 10 10.65 1.72 -15.89
C GLU A 10 11.04 1.10 -14.55
N LEU A 11 10.13 1.05 -13.57
CA LEU A 11 10.36 0.31 -12.33
C LEU A 11 10.57 -1.19 -12.60
N TYR A 12 9.76 -1.79 -13.49
CA TYR A 12 9.93 -3.19 -13.89
C TYR A 12 11.22 -3.42 -14.67
N ASP A 13 11.54 -2.52 -15.62
CA ASP A 13 12.78 -2.58 -16.40
C ASP A 13 14.01 -2.52 -15.49
N TYR A 14 14.03 -1.60 -14.51
CA TYR A 14 15.09 -1.50 -13.52
C TYR A 14 15.29 -2.81 -12.75
N ILE A 15 14.20 -3.41 -12.26
CA ILE A 15 14.25 -4.67 -11.52
C ILE A 15 14.72 -5.82 -12.41
N SER A 16 14.27 -5.87 -13.67
CA SER A 16 14.65 -6.94 -14.59
C SER A 16 16.15 -6.99 -14.87
N LYS A 17 16.83 -5.84 -14.75
CA LYS A 17 18.27 -5.67 -14.95
C LYS A 17 19.08 -5.78 -13.64
N ALA A 18 18.41 -5.78 -12.49
CA ALA A 18 19.06 -5.82 -11.19
C ALA A 18 19.64 -7.21 -10.87
N ASN A 19 20.75 -7.23 -10.13
CA ASN A 19 21.43 -8.43 -9.68
C ASN A 19 21.85 -8.29 -8.19
N GLU A 20 22.54 -9.29 -7.66
CA GLU A 20 22.98 -9.32 -6.25
C GLU A 20 23.92 -8.18 -5.86
N GLN A 21 24.60 -7.53 -6.83
CA GLN A 21 25.46 -6.38 -6.60
C GLN A 21 24.72 -5.03 -6.76
N THR A 22 23.47 -5.04 -7.26
CA THR A 22 22.67 -3.83 -7.43
C THR A 22 22.27 -3.27 -6.06
N GLN A 23 22.67 -2.02 -5.80
CA GLN A 23 22.32 -1.31 -4.58
C GLN A 23 20.84 -0.91 -4.57
N ASP A 24 20.30 -0.67 -3.37
CA ASP A 24 18.97 -0.10 -3.22
C ASP A 24 18.86 1.24 -3.95
N ALA A 25 17.76 1.43 -4.68
CA ALA A 25 17.44 2.68 -5.37
C ALA A 25 16.13 3.28 -4.85
N GLU A 26 15.99 4.60 -5.00
CA GLU A 26 14.76 5.32 -4.70
C GLU A 26 14.28 6.14 -5.90
N PHE A 27 13.02 5.95 -6.26
CA PHE A 27 12.37 6.63 -7.36
C PHE A 27 11.10 7.34 -6.89
N PHE A 28 10.62 8.30 -7.68
CA PHE A 28 9.26 8.79 -7.59
C PHE A 28 8.41 8.16 -8.69
N CYS A 29 7.21 7.71 -8.36
CA CYS A 29 6.24 7.22 -9.33
C CYS A 29 4.89 7.90 -9.06
N ASN A 30 4.31 8.49 -10.10
CA ASN A 30 2.98 9.08 -10.04
C ASN A 30 1.98 8.04 -10.53
N ALA A 31 1.00 7.71 -9.71
CA ALA A 31 -0.02 6.73 -10.07
C ALA A 31 -1.34 7.06 -9.37
N TYR A 32 -2.44 6.59 -9.95
CA TYR A 32 -3.73 6.59 -9.31
C TYR A 32 -4.02 5.23 -8.68
N VAL A 33 -4.75 5.26 -7.57
CA VAL A 33 -5.14 4.04 -6.85
C VAL A 33 -6.41 3.49 -7.48
N VAL A 34 -6.32 2.32 -8.09
CA VAL A 34 -7.48 1.57 -8.60
C VAL A 34 -8.30 1.04 -7.42
N GLY A 35 -7.63 0.51 -6.40
CA GLY A 35 -8.28 0.00 -5.20
C GLY A 35 -7.30 -0.45 -4.12
N VAL A 36 -7.85 -0.88 -2.98
CA VAL A 36 -7.08 -1.50 -1.90
C VAL A 36 -7.27 -3.01 -1.92
N LEU A 37 -6.18 -3.75 -2.06
CA LEU A 37 -6.19 -5.20 -2.09
C LEU A 37 -6.39 -5.77 -0.68
N GLN A 38 -7.39 -6.61 -0.51
CA GLN A 38 -7.77 -7.18 0.80
C GLN A 38 -7.26 -8.61 1.02
N ARG A 39 -6.68 -9.25 0.01
CA ARG A 39 -6.25 -10.67 0.03
C ARG A 39 -5.35 -11.05 1.20
N ASN A 40 -4.51 -10.11 1.66
CA ASN A 40 -3.53 -10.31 2.73
C ASN A 40 -3.94 -9.57 4.03
N GLY A 41 -5.14 -9.00 4.07
CA GLY A 41 -5.55 -8.02 5.08
C GLY A 41 -4.76 -6.70 5.00
N TRP A 42 -5.19 -5.70 5.76
CA TRP A 42 -4.57 -4.36 5.78
C TRP A 42 -3.65 -4.11 6.99
N THR A 43 -3.48 -5.13 7.85
CA THR A 43 -2.63 -5.06 9.06
C THR A 43 -1.73 -6.28 9.18
N TYR A 44 -0.62 -6.11 9.89
CA TYR A 44 0.21 -7.20 10.41
C TYR A 44 0.46 -7.02 11.91
N ARG A 45 0.76 -8.14 12.59
CA ARG A 45 1.20 -8.11 14.00
C ARG A 45 2.71 -8.01 14.10
N SER A 46 3.15 -7.18 15.04
CA SER A 46 4.54 -6.76 15.13
C SER A 46 5.00 -6.60 16.57
N CYS A 47 6.29 -6.77 16.80
CA CYS A 47 6.91 -6.73 18.11
C CYS A 47 6.72 -5.34 18.73
N LYS A 48 6.33 -5.32 20.01
CA LYS A 48 6.18 -4.10 20.80
C LYS A 48 7.54 -3.37 20.90
N ASP A 49 8.61 -4.14 21.09
CA ASP A 49 9.95 -3.61 21.41
C ASP A 49 10.75 -3.18 20.17
N CYS A 50 10.76 -3.98 19.10
CA CYS A 50 11.69 -3.77 17.98
C CYS A 50 11.03 -3.49 16.62
N GLY A 51 9.70 -3.44 16.54
CA GLY A 51 9.02 -3.12 15.29
C GLY A 51 8.85 -4.27 14.29
N ARG A 52 9.65 -5.34 14.43
CA ARG A 52 9.71 -6.46 13.46
C ARG A 52 8.45 -7.31 13.48
N ASN A 53 8.16 -7.97 12.36
CA ASN A 53 7.03 -8.90 12.24
C ASN A 53 7.12 -10.01 13.30
N LEU A 54 5.99 -10.31 13.92
CA LEU A 54 5.87 -11.48 14.79
C LEU A 54 5.51 -12.70 13.95
N GLU A 55 6.19 -13.81 14.21
CA GLU A 55 5.87 -15.09 13.59
C GLU A 55 4.86 -15.84 14.45
N LYS A 56 3.85 -16.41 13.81
CA LYS A 56 2.92 -17.31 14.47
C LYS A 56 3.61 -18.67 14.61
N ARG A 57 3.89 -19.08 15.85
CA ARG A 57 4.32 -20.44 16.18
C ARG A 57 3.24 -21.10 17.04
N THR A 58 2.55 -22.07 16.45
CA THR A 58 1.44 -22.79 17.08
C THR A 58 0.32 -21.81 17.46
N THR A 59 0.21 -21.45 18.74
CA THR A 59 -0.79 -20.52 19.30
C THR A 59 -0.20 -19.18 19.74
N LEU A 60 1.13 -19.03 19.73
CA LEU A 60 1.83 -17.85 20.27
C LEU A 60 2.50 -17.03 19.16
N LEU A 61 2.53 -15.72 19.36
CA LEU A 61 3.29 -14.79 18.53
C LEU A 61 4.68 -14.60 19.12
N ARG A 62 5.73 -14.81 18.31
CA ARG A 62 7.12 -14.70 18.76
C ARG A 62 7.92 -13.76 17.86
N CYS A 63 8.70 -12.88 18.50
CA CYS A 63 9.73 -12.11 17.84
C CYS A 63 11.00 -12.96 17.74
N LYS A 64 11.60 -13.09 16.55
CA LYS A 64 12.90 -13.78 16.39
C LYS A 64 14.06 -13.04 17.02
N SER A 65 13.95 -11.72 17.16
CA SER A 65 15.05 -10.85 17.59
C SER A 65 14.94 -10.41 19.05
N CYS A 66 13.79 -10.57 19.69
CA CYS A 66 13.57 -10.21 21.10
C CYS A 66 13.34 -11.47 21.92
N VAL A 67 13.89 -11.49 23.14
CA VAL A 67 13.73 -12.61 24.08
C VAL A 67 12.40 -12.49 24.86
N THR A 68 11.83 -11.29 24.93
CA THR A 68 10.62 -10.94 25.68
C THR A 68 9.34 -11.56 25.10
N PRO A 69 8.40 -12.04 25.96
CA PRO A 69 7.09 -12.51 25.53
C PRO A 69 6.34 -11.37 24.81
N ASN A 70 6.08 -11.55 23.52
CA ASN A 70 5.35 -10.60 22.67
C ASN A 70 3.96 -11.17 22.32
N GLU A 71 3.26 -11.73 23.31
CA GLU A 71 2.10 -12.63 23.12
C GLU A 71 0.94 -11.98 22.34
N GLU A 72 0.70 -10.67 22.50
CA GLU A 72 -0.35 -9.96 21.75
C GLU A 72 0.16 -9.25 20.47
N GLY A 73 1.39 -8.73 20.51
CA GLY A 73 1.91 -7.82 19.48
C GLY A 73 1.17 -6.48 19.36
N ILE A 74 1.66 -5.61 18.48
CA ILE A 74 0.98 -4.37 18.05
C ILE A 74 0.50 -4.56 16.61
N LEU A 75 -0.74 -4.15 16.34
CA LEU A 75 -1.25 -4.05 14.98
C LEU A 75 -0.64 -2.83 14.28
N ARG A 76 -0.04 -3.08 13.13
CA ARG A 76 0.59 -2.07 12.28
C ARG A 76 0.05 -2.18 10.87
N TYR A 77 -0.02 -1.08 10.12
CA TYR A 77 -0.54 -1.12 8.75
C TYR A 77 0.40 -1.86 7.80
N ARG A 78 -0.19 -2.66 6.93
CA ARG A 78 0.42 -3.15 5.70
C ARG A 78 -0.65 -3.12 4.62
N VAL A 79 -0.77 -1.98 3.95
CA VAL A 79 -1.79 -1.73 2.94
C VAL A 79 -1.20 -2.03 1.57
N GLU A 80 -1.84 -2.92 0.82
CA GLU A 80 -1.51 -3.20 -0.58
C GLU A 80 -2.46 -2.38 -1.46
N LEU A 81 -1.92 -1.44 -2.23
CA LEU A 81 -2.66 -0.64 -3.20
C LEU A 81 -2.46 -1.22 -4.59
N ASP A 82 -3.56 -1.46 -5.29
CA ASP A 82 -3.57 -1.64 -6.73
C ASP A 82 -3.50 -0.26 -7.37
N VAL A 83 -2.45 -0.02 -8.16
CA VAL A 83 -2.15 1.30 -8.72
C VAL A 83 -1.89 1.20 -10.21
N HIS A 84 -2.15 2.30 -10.91
CA HIS A 84 -1.92 2.40 -12.34
C HIS A 84 -1.36 3.79 -12.68
N ASP A 85 -0.37 3.87 -13.55
CA ASP A 85 0.26 5.15 -13.96
C ASP A 85 -0.42 5.79 -15.18
N GLY A 86 -1.29 5.03 -15.84
CA GLY A 86 -2.02 5.43 -17.05
C GLY A 86 -1.88 4.38 -18.16
N GLU A 87 -0.79 3.61 -18.13
CA GLU A 87 -0.48 2.57 -19.12
C GLU A 87 -0.24 1.21 -18.46
N HIS A 88 0.39 1.18 -17.29
CA HIS A 88 0.79 -0.04 -16.59
C HIS A 88 0.23 -0.06 -15.17
N GLY A 89 -0.14 -1.27 -14.71
CA GLY A 89 -0.62 -1.52 -13.35
C GLY A 89 0.40 -2.27 -12.50
N THR A 90 0.39 -2.06 -11.18
CA THR A 90 1.21 -2.82 -10.23
C THR A 90 0.66 -2.76 -8.80
N THR A 91 1.31 -3.44 -7.86
CA THR A 91 0.98 -3.38 -6.43
C THR A 91 2.03 -2.61 -5.64
N PHE A 92 1.60 -1.54 -4.97
CA PHE A 92 2.40 -0.76 -4.03
C PHE A 92 2.05 -1.11 -2.58
N VAL A 93 3.06 -1.31 -1.74
CA VAL A 93 2.89 -1.68 -0.33
C VAL A 93 3.29 -0.52 0.55
N ILE A 94 2.33 -0.03 1.34
CA ILE A 94 2.53 1.07 2.29
C ILE A 94 2.51 0.51 3.71
N LEU A 95 3.59 0.77 4.44
CA LEU A 95 3.73 0.34 5.82
C LEU A 95 3.25 1.40 6.82
N ASP A 96 3.12 0.94 8.06
CA ASP A 96 2.63 1.66 9.24
C ASP A 96 2.99 3.14 9.31
N LYS A 97 4.28 3.48 9.19
CA LYS A 97 4.75 4.86 9.35
C LYS A 97 4.06 5.81 8.38
N GLU A 98 3.99 5.43 7.11
CA GLU A 98 3.45 6.29 6.06
C GLU A 98 1.91 6.29 6.07
N MET A 99 1.28 5.15 6.37
CA MET A 99 -0.17 5.09 6.57
C MET A 99 -0.66 5.89 7.76
N ARG A 100 0.09 5.96 8.87
CA ARG A 100 -0.25 6.83 10.00
C ARG A 100 -0.21 8.30 9.65
N LYS A 101 0.74 8.73 8.81
CA LYS A 101 0.78 10.13 8.33
C LYS A 101 -0.44 10.45 7.47
N LEU A 102 -0.89 9.48 6.66
CA LEU A 102 -2.02 9.68 5.75
C LEU A 102 -3.37 9.66 6.48
N THR A 103 -3.52 8.77 7.48
CA THR A 103 -4.80 8.56 8.20
C THR A 103 -4.91 9.32 9.51
N ASN A 104 -3.80 9.83 10.05
CA ASN A 104 -3.69 10.37 11.41
C ASN A 104 -4.17 9.41 12.52
N LYS A 105 -4.25 8.10 12.25
CA LYS A 105 -4.72 7.07 13.18
C LYS A 105 -3.81 5.86 13.17
N THR A 106 -3.71 5.16 14.30
CA THR A 106 -3.02 3.86 14.35
C THR A 106 -3.91 2.74 13.83
N ALA A 107 -3.31 1.66 13.31
CA ALA A 107 -4.08 0.50 12.86
C ALA A 107 -4.93 -0.12 13.99
N THR A 108 -4.40 -0.14 15.22
CA THR A 108 -5.15 -0.57 16.41
C THR A 108 -6.39 0.28 16.63
N THR A 109 -6.25 1.61 16.62
CA THR A 109 -7.38 2.54 16.80
C THR A 109 -8.48 2.29 15.78
N ILE A 110 -8.12 2.11 14.50
CA ILE A 110 -9.09 1.84 13.44
C ILE A 110 -9.79 0.49 13.62
N MET A 111 -9.06 -0.53 14.09
CA MET A 111 -9.63 -1.86 14.33
C MET A 111 -10.63 -1.83 15.49
N ASP A 112 -10.31 -1.09 16.55
CA ASP A 112 -11.15 -0.96 17.76
C ASP A 112 -12.43 -0.15 17.49
N GLU A 113 -12.34 0.95 16.73
CA GLU A 113 -13.48 1.82 16.38
C GLU A 113 -14.60 1.09 15.62
N LYS A 114 -14.29 0.00 14.92
CA LYS A 114 -15.25 -0.73 14.07
C LYS A 114 -16.03 -1.83 14.81
N GLY A 115 -15.81 -2.06 16.11
CA GLY A 115 -16.40 -3.19 16.83
C GLY A 115 -16.00 -4.57 16.28
N ASN A 116 -15.10 -4.60 15.29
CA ASN A 116 -14.56 -5.78 14.64
C ASN A 116 -13.38 -6.25 15.49
N LYS A 117 -13.68 -7.01 16.54
CA LYS A 117 -12.67 -7.69 17.37
C LYS A 117 -11.88 -8.71 16.54
N GLY A 118 -10.99 -8.25 15.66
CA GLY A 118 -9.98 -9.05 14.98
C GLY A 118 -10.23 -9.45 13.51
N ASN A 119 -11.28 -8.95 12.83
CA ASN A 119 -11.47 -9.25 11.40
C ASN A 119 -10.76 -8.22 10.50
N ASN A 120 -9.51 -8.52 10.12
CA ASN A 120 -8.71 -7.69 9.21
C ASN A 120 -9.16 -7.77 7.73
N ASN A 121 -10.19 -8.55 7.40
CA ASN A 121 -10.77 -8.62 6.05
C ASN A 121 -11.80 -7.53 5.79
N ILE A 122 -12.23 -6.78 6.81
CA ILE A 122 -13.13 -5.65 6.61
C ILE A 122 -12.28 -4.39 6.45
N LEU A 123 -12.36 -3.79 5.26
CA LEU A 123 -11.62 -2.59 4.91
C LEU A 123 -12.24 -1.35 5.59
N PRO A 124 -11.47 -0.58 6.38
CA PRO A 124 -11.91 0.69 6.95
C PRO A 124 -12.14 1.75 5.87
N THR A 125 -13.12 2.63 6.11
CA THR A 125 -13.52 3.69 5.17
C THR A 125 -12.35 4.58 4.77
N CYS A 126 -11.52 5.02 5.71
CA CYS A 126 -10.36 5.85 5.39
C CYS A 126 -9.31 5.15 4.50
N LEU A 127 -9.31 3.82 4.43
CA LEU A 127 -8.48 3.07 3.50
C LEU A 127 -9.19 2.88 2.16
N SER A 128 -10.48 2.55 2.15
CA SER A 128 -11.25 2.46 0.90
C SER A 128 -11.30 3.78 0.14
N ASP A 129 -11.33 4.91 0.87
CA ASP A 129 -11.36 6.26 0.29
C ASP A 129 -10.07 6.59 -0.47
N LEU A 130 -9.00 5.78 -0.36
CA LEU A 130 -7.80 5.94 -1.17
C LEU A 130 -8.06 5.63 -2.64
N ALA A 131 -9.04 4.77 -2.95
CA ALA A 131 -9.40 4.43 -4.31
C ALA A 131 -9.88 5.67 -5.09
N GLY A 132 -9.49 5.75 -6.35
CA GLY A 132 -9.76 6.89 -7.23
C GLY A 132 -8.87 8.12 -6.97
N LYS A 133 -7.98 8.11 -5.96
CA LYS A 133 -7.08 9.23 -5.69
C LYS A 133 -5.74 9.07 -6.38
N HIS A 134 -5.12 10.21 -6.71
CA HIS A 134 -3.80 10.28 -7.33
C HIS A 134 -2.75 10.67 -6.30
N PHE A 135 -1.62 9.98 -6.33
CA PHE A 135 -0.52 10.22 -5.41
C PHE A 135 0.82 10.24 -6.14
N ARG A 136 1.77 10.93 -5.53
CA ARG A 136 3.20 10.77 -5.78
C ARG A 136 3.72 9.79 -4.75
N PHE A 137 4.20 8.64 -5.21
CA PHE A 137 4.81 7.61 -4.39
C PHE A 137 6.32 7.71 -4.48
N GLN A 138 6.99 7.67 -3.34
CA GLN A 138 8.43 7.41 -3.29
C GLN A 138 8.62 5.90 -3.13
N ILE A 139 9.20 5.28 -4.14
CA ILE A 139 9.40 3.84 -4.22
C ILE A 139 10.83 3.52 -3.83
N ARG A 140 11.01 2.61 -2.87
CA ARG A 140 12.30 2.01 -2.57
C ARG A 140 12.37 0.65 -3.24
N VAL A 141 13.28 0.50 -4.18
CA VAL A 141 13.56 -0.77 -4.85
C VAL A 141 14.79 -1.38 -4.21
N SER A 142 14.62 -2.60 -3.69
CA SER A 142 15.71 -3.40 -3.13
C SER A 142 15.70 -4.75 -3.85
N PRO A 143 16.66 -5.02 -4.76
CA PRO A 143 16.70 -6.24 -5.57
C PRO A 143 16.67 -7.53 -4.73
N LEU A 144 17.26 -7.50 -3.53
CA LEU A 144 17.27 -8.62 -2.58
C LEU A 144 15.89 -9.01 -2.05
N ASN A 145 14.93 -8.10 -2.10
CA ASN A 145 13.56 -8.31 -1.61
C ASN A 145 12.56 -8.62 -2.73
N TYR A 146 12.99 -8.55 -4.00
CA TYR A 146 12.14 -8.85 -5.14
C TYR A 146 12.32 -10.30 -5.55
N THR A 147 11.21 -11.03 -5.62
CA THR A 147 11.21 -12.41 -6.13
C THR A 147 10.12 -12.54 -7.17
N PRO A 148 10.22 -13.48 -8.14
CA PRO A 148 9.15 -13.73 -9.09
C PRO A 148 7.79 -14.03 -8.44
N LYS A 149 7.79 -14.47 -7.17
CA LYS A 149 6.60 -14.76 -6.38
C LYS A 149 6.03 -13.55 -5.63
N ASN A 150 6.83 -12.51 -5.38
CA ASN A 150 6.44 -11.30 -4.66
C ASN A 150 6.89 -10.06 -5.45
N GLN A 151 6.05 -9.65 -6.40
CA GLN A 151 6.30 -8.51 -7.29
C GLN A 151 5.71 -7.20 -6.73
N ASN A 152 5.99 -6.93 -5.47
CA ASN A 152 5.43 -5.78 -4.77
C ASN A 152 6.50 -4.70 -4.57
N PHE A 153 6.16 -3.44 -4.82
CA PHE A 153 7.05 -2.31 -4.57
C PHE A 153 6.79 -1.70 -3.19
N MET A 154 7.87 -1.48 -2.42
CA MET A 154 7.77 -0.87 -1.10
C MET A 154 7.76 0.66 -1.22
N VAL A 155 6.73 1.28 -0.67
CA VAL A 155 6.60 2.74 -0.62
C VAL A 155 7.29 3.26 0.63
N SER A 156 8.27 4.15 0.46
CA SER A 156 8.96 4.83 1.57
C SER A 156 8.37 6.19 1.93
N ASN A 157 7.56 6.78 1.03
CA ASN A 157 6.79 8.00 1.28
C ASN A 157 5.60 8.09 0.30
N ILE A 158 4.50 8.70 0.73
CA ILE A 158 3.31 8.96 -0.09
C ILE A 158 2.84 10.40 0.15
N SER A 159 2.55 11.11 -0.92
CA SER A 159 1.92 12.43 -0.85
C SER A 159 0.86 12.58 -1.94
N TYR A 160 -0.17 13.37 -1.66
CA TYR A 160 -1.16 13.73 -2.68
C TYR A 160 -0.48 14.40 -3.86
N LYS A 161 -0.91 14.06 -5.08
CA LYS A 161 -0.53 14.80 -6.28
C LYS A 161 -1.57 15.90 -6.49
N ASN A 162 -1.18 17.16 -6.34
CA ASN A 162 -2.05 18.29 -6.67
C ASN A 162 -2.21 18.32 -8.20
N PHE A 163 -3.44 18.44 -8.68
CA PHE A 163 -3.79 18.39 -10.10
C PHE A 163 -3.53 19.71 -10.85
N ASP A 164 -2.89 20.69 -10.23
CA ASP A 164 -2.71 22.03 -10.81
C ASP A 164 -1.73 22.06 -12.01
N GLU A 165 -1.17 20.92 -12.44
CA GLU A 165 -0.34 20.81 -13.65
C GLU A 165 -0.90 19.75 -14.62
N GLY A 166 -1.97 20.13 -15.33
CA GLY A 166 -2.12 19.77 -16.75
C GLY A 166 -2.68 18.39 -17.14
N TRP A 167 -3.45 17.72 -16.28
CA TRP A 167 -4.20 16.52 -16.71
C TRP A 167 -5.71 16.75 -16.62
N SER A 168 -6.37 16.75 -17.78
CA SER A 168 -7.82 16.51 -17.89
C SER A 168 -8.14 15.13 -17.31
N THR A 169 -9.16 15.08 -16.46
CA THR A 169 -9.54 13.87 -15.72
C THR A 169 -9.81 12.69 -16.65
N PHE A 170 -9.43 11.47 -16.24
CA PHE A 170 -9.67 10.25 -17.00
C PHE A 170 -11.17 10.00 -17.27
N GLU A 171 -12.05 10.57 -16.43
CA GLU A 171 -13.51 10.59 -16.65
C GLU A 171 -13.92 11.34 -17.93
N GLU A 172 -13.15 12.35 -18.36
CA GLU A 172 -13.40 13.08 -19.62
C GLU A 172 -12.96 12.28 -20.84
N GLN A 173 -12.05 11.31 -20.69
CA GLN A 173 -11.49 10.53 -21.80
C GLN A 173 -12.11 9.14 -21.97
N ASN A 174 -12.83 8.62 -20.96
CA ASN A 174 -13.52 7.33 -21.03
C ASN A 174 -14.89 7.38 -20.34
N PRO A 175 -15.97 7.76 -21.04
CA PRO A 175 -17.32 7.78 -20.48
C PRO A 175 -17.87 6.35 -20.42
N ILE A 176 -17.51 5.59 -19.38
CA ILE A 176 -18.21 4.35 -19.06
C ILE A 176 -19.63 4.75 -18.62
N LYS A 177 -20.61 4.33 -19.44
CA LYS A 177 -22.04 4.60 -19.29
C LYS A 177 -22.48 4.45 -17.84
N LYS A 178 -22.92 5.56 -17.23
CA LYS A 178 -23.64 5.54 -15.95
C LYS A 178 -24.80 4.52 -16.06
N PRO A 179 -25.05 3.68 -15.04
CA PRO A 179 -26.24 2.86 -15.02
C PRO A 179 -27.46 3.79 -15.09
N THR A 180 -28.27 3.64 -16.13
CA THR A 180 -29.55 4.34 -16.24
C THR A 180 -30.47 3.78 -15.15
N THR A 181 -30.66 4.56 -14.08
CA THR A 181 -31.70 4.29 -13.08
C THR A 181 -33.05 4.59 -13.74
N THR A 182 -33.71 3.56 -14.25
CA THR A 182 -35.13 3.66 -14.62
C THR A 182 -35.93 3.70 -13.33
N SER A 183 -36.38 4.89 -12.94
CA SER A 183 -37.43 5.04 -11.94
C SER A 183 -38.75 4.53 -12.53
N THR A 184 -39.16 3.32 -12.15
CA THR A 184 -40.55 2.88 -12.33
C THR A 184 -41.38 3.54 -11.24
N ILE A 185 -42.20 4.51 -11.63
CA ILE A 185 -43.27 5.05 -10.81
C ILE A 185 -44.39 4.00 -10.79
N SER A 186 -44.81 3.62 -9.58
CA SER A 186 -46.09 2.97 -9.27
C SER A 186 -46.94 3.94 -8.46
#